data_AF-A0A800KN15-F1
#
_entry.id   AF-A0A800KN15-F1
#
_cell.length_a   1.000
_cell.length_b   1.000
_cell.length_c   1.000
_cell.angle_alpha   90.00
_cell.angle_beta   90.00
_cell.angle_gamma   90.00
#
_symmetry.space_group_name_H-M   'P 1'
#
loop_
_entity.id
_entity.type
_entity.pdbx_description
1 polymer ?
#
loop_
_entity_poly.entity_id
_entity_poly.type
_entity_poly.pdbx_seq_one_letter_code
_entity_poly.pdbx_strand_id
1 'polypeptide(L)' 'MLDGNGLAQSKASGYGTRLTFISQEDPTKISTLVTWDSNEIYDAWRASPERAAAMADAGEMWSKPAENERFEMAD' A
#
# COMPACT_ATOMS: atom_id res chain seq x y z
N MET A 1 9.20 4.95 7.86
CA MET A 1 8.80 3.61 7.40
C MET A 1 7.49 3.62 6.60
N LEU A 2 6.49 4.41 7.00
CA LEU A 2 5.28 4.65 6.18
C LEU A 2 5.61 5.16 4.77
N ASP A 3 6.70 5.93 4.64
CA ASP A 3 7.15 6.45 3.35
C ASP A 3 7.85 5.41 2.49
N GLY A 4 8.42 4.35 3.07
CA GLY A 4 9.25 3.39 2.32
C GLY A 4 8.44 2.63 1.27
N ASN A 5 7.34 2.02 1.70
CA ASN A 5 6.42 1.33 0.78
C ASN A 5 5.68 2.32 -0.14
N GLY A 6 5.28 3.50 0.36
CA GLY A 6 4.63 4.53 -0.46
C GLY A 6 5.55 5.07 -1.58
N LEU A 7 6.82 5.31 -1.27
CA LEU A 7 7.84 5.76 -2.23
C LEU A 7 8.20 4.66 -3.23
N ALA A 8 8.21 3.40 -2.79
CA ALA A 8 8.47 2.29 -3.70
C ALA A 8 7.30 2.10 -4.68
N GLN A 9 6.06 2.19 -4.19
CA GLN A 9 4.84 2.20 -5.02
C GLN A 9 4.83 3.34 -6.03
N SER A 10 5.20 4.55 -5.63
CA SER A 10 5.15 5.72 -6.52
C SER A 10 6.13 5.65 -7.70
N LYS A 11 7.05 4.68 -7.69
CA LYS A 11 7.99 4.40 -8.79
C LYS A 11 7.53 3.27 -9.69
N ALA A 12 6.48 2.54 -9.32
CA ALA A 12 5.93 1.46 -10.13
C ALA A 12 5.14 2.03 -11.32
N SER A 13 5.28 1.40 -12.49
CA SER A 13 4.46 1.75 -13.65
C SER A 13 2.98 1.56 -13.34
N GLY A 14 2.13 2.46 -13.81
CA GLY A 14 0.66 2.42 -13.59
C GLY A 14 0.21 2.66 -12.15
N TYR A 15 1.09 3.13 -11.27
CA TYR A 15 0.71 3.77 -10.02
C TYR A 15 0.04 5.12 -10.31
N GLY A 16 -1.12 5.37 -9.69
CA GLY A 16 -1.80 6.66 -9.78
C GLY A 16 -1.50 7.55 -8.58
N THR A 17 -2.24 7.33 -7.48
CA THR A 17 -2.11 8.12 -6.25
C THR A 17 -2.18 7.25 -5.00
N ARG A 18 -1.68 7.78 -3.89
CA ARG A 18 -1.80 7.19 -2.55
C ARG A 18 -2.25 8.25 -1.57
N LEU A 19 -3.42 8.03 -0.99
CA LEU A 19 -3.91 8.78 0.16
C LEU A 19 -3.62 7.99 1.42
N THR A 20 -3.14 8.66 2.47
CA THR A 20 -2.87 8.06 3.77
C THR A 20 -3.77 8.69 4.80
N PHE A 21 -4.47 7.86 5.56
CA PHE A 21 -5.40 8.25 6.61
C PHE A 21 -4.87 7.70 7.93
N ILE A 22 -4.83 8.56 8.95
CA ILE A 22 -4.52 8.16 10.32
C ILE A 22 -5.84 8.20 11.08
N SER A 23 -6.15 7.14 11.82
CA SER A 23 -7.40 7.09 12.59
C SER A 23 -7.40 8.18 13.66
N GLN A 24 -8.55 8.84 13.84
CA GLN A 24 -8.75 9.82 14.91
C GLN A 24 -8.90 9.16 16.28
N GLU A 25 -9.37 7.90 16.32
CA GLU A 25 -9.64 7.15 17.55
C GLU A 25 -8.48 6.26 17.99
N ASP A 26 -7.59 5.91 17.06
CA ASP A 26 -6.49 4.98 17.31
C ASP A 26 -5.23 5.42 16.53
N PRO A 27 -4.26 6.07 17.18
CA PRO A 27 -3.07 6.59 16.51
C PRO A 27 -2.15 5.49 15.97
N THR A 28 -2.39 4.21 16.32
CA THR A 28 -1.65 3.07 15.79
C THR A 28 -2.26 2.53 14.49
N LYS A 29 -3.45 3.00 14.10
CA LYS A 29 -4.14 2.61 12.87
C LYS A 29 -3.92 3.60 11.75
N ILE A 30 -3.45 3.05 10.63
CA ILE A 30 -3.22 3.77 9.38
C ILE A 30 -3.92 3.01 8.27
N SER A 31 -4.65 3.73 7.43
CA SER A 31 -5.30 3.20 6.23
C SER A 31 -4.76 3.92 5.01
N THR A 32 -4.69 3.23 3.87
CA THR A 32 -4.23 3.80 2.62
C THR A 32 -5.17 3.46 1.49
N LEU A 33 -5.53 4.45 0.68
CA LEU A 33 -6.20 4.24 -0.60
C LEU A 33 -5.15 4.45 -1.69
N VAL A 34 -4.93 3.44 -2.53
CA VAL A 34 -3.97 3.50 -3.63
C VAL A 34 -4.70 3.19 -4.93
N THR A 35 -4.56 4.06 -5.93
CA THR A 35 -5.11 3.81 -7.27
C THR A 35 -4.05 3.22 -8.19
N TRP A 36 -4.50 2.32 -9.04
CA TRP A 36 -3.69 1.66 -10.06
C TRP A 36 -4.44 1.68 -11.38
N ASP A 37 -3.72 1.75 -12.49
CA ASP A 37 -4.31 1.72 -13.83
C ASP A 37 -5.02 0.38 -14.13
N SER A 38 -4.58 -0.71 -13.49
CA SER A 38 -5.21 -2.03 -13.61
C SER A 38 -4.86 -2.96 -12.44
N ASN A 39 -5.65 -4.02 -12.27
CA ASN A 39 -5.38 -5.08 -11.30
C ASN A 39 -4.09 -5.85 -11.64
N GLU A 40 -3.81 -6.09 -12.92
CA GLU A 40 -2.62 -6.80 -13.39
C GLU A 40 -1.34 -6.08 -12.99
N ILE A 41 -1.33 -4.76 -13.09
CA ILE A 41 -0.19 -3.92 -12.68
C ILE A 41 -0.01 -3.98 -11.16
N TYR A 42 -1.09 -3.87 -10.39
CA TYR A 42 -1.03 -4.01 -8.94
C TYR A 42 -0.51 -5.39 -8.53
N ASP A 43 -0.97 -6.46 -9.17
CA ASP A 43 -0.56 -7.83 -8.86
C ASP A 43 0.93 -8.07 -9.19
N ALA A 44 1.41 -7.53 -10.31
CA ALA A 44 2.84 -7.54 -10.64
C ALA A 44 3.67 -6.78 -9.60
N TRP A 45 3.23 -5.57 -9.19
CA TRP A 45 3.86 -4.83 -8.10
C TRP A 45 3.84 -5.62 -6.77
N ARG A 46 2.72 -6.26 -6.46
CA ARG A 46 2.50 -7.00 -5.21
C ARG A 46 3.44 -8.20 -5.05
N ALA A 47 3.87 -8.77 -6.18
CA ALA A 47 4.82 -9.88 -6.28
C ALA A 47 6.29 -9.44 -6.44
N SER A 48 6.55 -8.14 -6.57
CA SER A 48 7.86 -7.60 -6.93
C SER A 48 8.90 -7.72 -5.79
N PRO A 49 10.20 -7.88 -6.13
CA PRO A 49 11.28 -7.83 -5.15
C PRO A 49 11.41 -6.44 -4.49
N GLU A 50 11.06 -5.37 -5.21
CA GLU A 50 11.05 -4.01 -4.67
C GLU A 50 10.06 -3.88 -3.51
N ARG A 51 8.86 -4.46 -3.64
CA ARG A 51 7.90 -4.49 -2.54
C ARG A 51 8.39 -5.37 -1.40
N ALA A 52 9.00 -6.53 -1.69
CA ALA A 52 9.55 -7.40 -0.67
C ALA A 52 10.62 -6.66 0.18
N ALA A 53 11.53 -5.94 -0.48
CA ALA A 53 12.53 -5.12 0.19
C ALA A 53 11.90 -3.97 1.00
N ALA A 54 10.91 -3.27 0.43
CA ALA A 54 10.23 -2.16 1.11
C ALA A 54 9.41 -2.60 2.34
N MET A 55 9.05 -3.89 2.44
CA MET A 55 8.22 -4.45 3.50
C MET A 55 8.98 -5.39 4.45
N ALA A 56 10.29 -5.57 4.28
CA ALA A 56 11.08 -6.59 4.97
C ALA A 56 10.93 -6.55 6.51
N ASP A 57 10.97 -5.35 7.09
CA ASP A 57 10.88 -5.17 8.56
C ASP A 57 9.45 -4.86 9.04
N ALA A 58 8.49 -4.77 8.11
CA ALA A 58 7.13 -4.33 8.45
C ALA A 58 6.36 -5.35 9.29
N GLY A 59 6.64 -6.65 9.11
CA GLY A 59 5.93 -7.72 9.81
C GLY A 59 6.07 -7.65 11.34
N GLU A 60 7.20 -7.14 11.85
CA GLU A 60 7.46 -7.07 13.30
C GLU A 60 6.84 -5.84 13.97
N MET A 61 6.44 -4.84 13.18
CA MET A 61 5.89 -3.59 13.69
C MET A 61 4.37 -3.58 13.84
N TRP A 62 3.67 -4.45 13.09
CA TRP A 62 2.21 -4.50 13.12
C TRP A 62 1.72 -5.45 14.20
N SER A 63 0.82 -4.96 15.05
CA SER A 63 0.15 -5.78 16.08
C SER A 63 -0.78 -6.86 15.50
N LYS A 64 -1.15 -6.74 14.22
CA LYS A 64 -1.95 -7.71 13.47
C LYS A 64 -1.68 -7.60 11.96
N PRO A 65 -2.03 -8.61 11.15
CA PRO A 65 -1.93 -8.51 9.69
C PRO A 65 -2.74 -7.33 9.13
N ALA A 66 -2.23 -6.74 8.04
CA ALA A 66 -2.94 -5.66 7.34
C ALA A 66 -4.18 -6.21 6.62
N GLU A 67 -5.31 -5.55 6.82
CA GLU A 67 -6.55 -5.80 6.09
C GLU A 67 -6.49 -5.06 4.73
N ASN A 68 -7.03 -5.68 3.68
CA ASN A 68 -7.07 -5.10 2.35
C ASN A 68 -8.35 -5.51 1.61
N GLU A 69 -8.83 -4.60 0.78
CA GLU A 69 -9.98 -4.76 -0.12
C GLU A 69 -9.68 -4.01 -1.41
N ARG A 70 -10.23 -4.47 -2.54
CA ARG A 70 -10.12 -3.79 -3.84
C ARG A 70 -11.49 -3.26 -4.24
N PHE A 71 -11.49 -2.09 -4.86
CA PHE A 71 -12.69 -1.43 -5.36
C PHE A 71 -12.48 -1.07 -6.82
N GLU A 72 -13.56 -1.12 -7.59
CA GLU A 72 -13.61 -0.55 -8.93
C GLU A 72 -14.00 0.93 -8.83
N MET A 73 -13.44 1.77 -9.71
CA MET A 73 -13.89 3.16 -9.80
C MET A 73 -15.31 3.20 -10.36
N ALA A 74 -16.22 3.89 -9.67
CA ALA A 74 -17.52 4.23 -10.22
C ALA A 74 -17.41 5.53 -11.03
N ASP A 75 -18.05 5.56 -12.19
CA ASP A 75 -18.14 6.73 -13.07
C ASP A 75 -18.90 7.91 -12.44
#